data_AF-A0A9E7JCR4-F1
#
_entry.id   AF-A0A9E7JCR4-F1
#
_cell.length_a   1.000
_cell.length_b   1.000
_cell.length_c   1.000
_cell.angle_alpha   90.00
_cell.angle_beta   90.00
_cell.angle_gamma   90.00
#
_symmetry.space_group_name_H-M   'P 1'
#
loop_
_entity.id
_entity.type
_entity.pdbx_description
1 polymer ?
#
loop_
_entity_poly.entity_id
_entity_poly.type
_entity_poly.pdbx_seq_one_letter_code
_entity_poly.pdbx_strand_id
1 'polypeptide(L)'
;MSMDDCRSNDFSISGPTTELKTGRPAPAPKSAMDPGLVYDLKPADYLDLLCSMGYNSTQLAHFTDPPYACPKQKIEEHNLNYPMIAIRYPMTTATAMRTMKNVGPPGTYKASLKGG
;
A
#
# COMPACT_ATOMS: atom_id res chain seq x y z
N MET A 1 2.42 -25.62 -4.85
CA MET A 1 3.22 -24.39 -4.68
C MET A 1 3.82 -24.46 -3.29
N SER A 2 5.08 -24.88 -3.17
CA SER A 2 5.74 -25.07 -1.87
C SER A 2 6.37 -23.75 -1.40
N MET A 3 6.38 -23.54 -0.09
CA MET A 3 6.87 -22.33 0.57
C MET A 3 8.40 -22.34 0.79
N ASP A 4 9.12 -23.27 0.15
CA ASP A 4 10.54 -23.58 0.43
C ASP A 4 11.56 -22.74 -0.36
N ASP A 5 11.12 -21.87 -1.27
CA ASP A 5 12.02 -21.08 -2.16
C ASP A 5 12.32 -19.64 -1.66
N CYS A 6 11.96 -19.27 -0.43
CA CYS A 6 12.33 -17.97 0.15
C CYS A 6 13.67 -17.99 0.91
N ARG A 7 14.61 -18.88 0.54
CA ARG A 7 15.98 -18.90 1.07
C ARG A 7 16.95 -18.28 0.07
N SER A 8 17.05 -16.96 0.08
CA SER A 8 18.27 -16.31 -0.38
C SER A 8 18.66 -15.17 0.57
N ASN A 9 19.72 -15.44 1.34
CA ASN A 9 20.50 -14.45 2.06
C ASN A 9 21.40 -13.73 1.04
N ASP A 10 21.11 -12.46 0.77
CA ASP A 10 22.05 -11.33 0.81
C ASP A 10 21.47 -10.17 -0.01
N PHE A 11 21.18 -9.04 0.65
CA PHE A 11 20.96 -7.78 -0.05
C PHE A 11 21.43 -6.62 0.80
N SER A 12 22.71 -6.31 0.67
CA SER A 12 23.32 -5.09 1.19
C SER A 12 23.22 -3.99 0.11
N ILE A 13 22.37 -2.97 0.30
CA ILE A 13 22.49 -1.71 -0.44
C ILE A 13 23.01 -0.63 0.51
N SER A 14 24.24 -0.17 0.26
CA SER A 14 24.80 1.06 0.83
C SER A 14 24.70 2.18 -0.21
N GLY A 15 23.79 3.14 0.00
CA GLY A 15 23.69 4.38 -0.77
C GLY A 15 22.45 5.20 -0.35
N PRO A 16 22.41 6.53 -0.58
CA PRO A 16 21.21 7.32 -0.31
C PRO A 16 20.12 6.95 -1.33
N THR A 17 19.10 6.23 -0.87
CA THR A 17 18.04 5.68 -1.72
C THR A 17 16.87 6.65 -1.84
N THR A 18 16.56 7.09 -3.06
CA THR A 18 15.21 7.61 -3.35
C THR A 18 14.27 6.42 -3.46
N GLU A 19 13.29 6.30 -2.56
CA GLU A 19 12.44 5.10 -2.42
C GLU A 19 11.74 4.66 -3.72
N LEU A 20 11.48 5.59 -4.65
CA LEU A 20 10.90 5.28 -5.96
C LEU A 20 11.82 4.50 -6.90
N LYS A 21 13.16 4.59 -6.77
CA LYS A 21 14.10 3.96 -7.71
C LYS A 21 14.38 2.50 -7.38
N THR A 22 14.41 2.16 -6.11
CA THR A 22 14.81 0.83 -5.63
C THR A 22 13.64 0.05 -5.02
N GLY A 23 12.47 0.67 -4.87
CA GLY A 23 11.33 0.08 -4.16
C GLY A 23 11.63 -0.16 -2.67
N ARG A 24 10.66 -0.72 -1.96
CA ARG A 24 10.85 -1.16 -0.57
C ARG A 24 11.51 -2.56 -0.58
N PRO A 25 12.58 -2.78 0.20
CA PRO A 25 13.15 -4.12 0.37
C PRO A 25 12.10 -5.11 0.87
N ALA A 26 12.16 -6.36 0.38
CA ALA A 26 11.25 -7.40 0.82
C ALA A 26 11.42 -7.64 2.35
N PRO A 27 10.32 -7.82 3.10
CA PRO A 27 10.43 -8.17 4.52
C PRO A 27 11.05 -9.56 4.66
N ALA A 28 11.85 -9.76 5.73
CA ALA A 28 12.36 -11.09 6.06
C ALA A 28 11.18 -12.06 6.27
N PRO A 29 11.27 -13.33 5.82
CA PRO A 29 10.14 -14.27 5.84
C PRO A 29 9.48 -14.43 7.23
N LYS A 30 10.31 -14.50 8.28
CA LYS A 30 9.83 -14.56 9.68
C LYS A 30 9.01 -13.33 10.09
N SER A 31 9.38 -12.15 9.60
CA SER A 31 8.67 -10.90 9.87
C SER A 31 7.41 -10.74 9.02
N ALA A 32 7.31 -11.46 7.90
CA ALA A 32 6.10 -11.48 7.08
C ALA A 32 5.01 -12.41 7.64
N MET A 33 5.41 -13.50 8.32
CA MET A 33 4.48 -14.43 8.97
C MET A 33 3.78 -13.80 10.18
N ASP A 34 4.51 -13.07 11.00
CA ASP A 34 3.99 -12.36 12.18
C ASP A 34 4.26 -10.85 12.08
N PRO A 35 3.49 -10.12 11.25
CA PRO A 35 3.77 -8.70 10.96
C PRO A 35 3.36 -7.76 12.11
N GLY A 36 2.51 -8.22 13.04
CA GLY A 36 1.94 -7.43 14.13
C GLY A 36 0.86 -6.44 13.65
N LEU A 37 1.22 -5.53 12.74
CA LEU A 37 0.32 -4.58 12.10
C LEU A 37 0.26 -4.80 10.59
N VAL A 38 -0.94 -4.72 10.03
CA VAL A 38 -1.17 -4.79 8.58
C VAL A 38 -2.01 -3.61 8.11
N TYR A 39 -1.84 -3.23 6.85
CA TYR A 39 -2.75 -2.33 6.17
C TYR A 39 -3.73 -3.17 5.36
N ASP A 40 -4.96 -3.31 5.86
CA ASP A 40 -5.99 -4.06 5.16
C ASP A 40 -6.47 -3.27 3.94
N LEU A 41 -6.56 -3.96 2.81
CA LEU A 41 -7.14 -3.50 1.56
C LEU A 41 -8.02 -4.61 0.98
N LYS A 42 -9.14 -4.21 0.41
CA LYS A 42 -10.07 -5.05 -0.35
C LYS A 42 -9.91 -4.76 -1.84
N PRO A 43 -10.29 -5.69 -2.72
CA PRO A 43 -10.32 -5.43 -4.17
C PRO A 43 -11.09 -4.15 -4.53
N ALA A 44 -12.17 -3.85 -3.83
CA ALA A 44 -12.96 -2.64 -4.02
C ALA A 44 -12.14 -1.35 -3.77
N ASP A 45 -11.22 -1.33 -2.81
CA ASP A 45 -10.40 -0.14 -2.52
C ASP A 45 -9.46 0.20 -3.70
N TYR A 46 -9.03 -0.81 -4.46
CA TYR A 46 -8.29 -0.60 -5.71
C TYR A 46 -9.19 -0.08 -6.82
N LEU A 47 -10.45 -0.51 -6.89
CA LEU A 47 -11.41 0.03 -7.86
C LEU A 47 -11.75 1.48 -7.54
N ASP A 48 -11.89 1.83 -6.27
CA ASP A 48 -12.06 3.22 -5.81
C ASP A 48 -10.87 4.09 -6.21
N LEU A 49 -9.64 3.58 -6.08
CA LEU A 49 -8.44 4.26 -6.58
C LEU A 49 -8.51 4.49 -8.10
N LEU A 50 -8.88 3.46 -8.88
CA LEU A 50 -9.04 3.60 -10.33
C LEU A 50 -10.10 4.65 -10.68
N CYS A 51 -11.23 4.67 -9.96
CA CYS A 51 -12.26 5.69 -10.10
C CYS A 51 -11.71 7.11 -9.83
N SER A 52 -10.86 7.28 -8.81
CA SER A 52 -10.17 8.54 -8.52
C SER A 52 -9.22 8.99 -9.62
N MET A 53 -8.59 8.04 -10.32
CA MET A 53 -7.75 8.30 -11.49
C MET A 53 -8.55 8.59 -12.78
N GLY A 54 -9.90 8.57 -12.72
CA GLY A 54 -10.78 8.94 -13.82
C GLY A 54 -11.36 7.77 -14.61
N TYR A 55 -11.17 6.53 -14.16
CA TYR A 55 -11.80 5.37 -14.79
C TYR A 55 -13.33 5.41 -14.61
N ASN A 56 -14.05 4.96 -15.62
CA ASN A 56 -15.50 4.81 -15.59
C ASN A 56 -15.91 3.32 -15.56
N SER A 57 -17.19 3.04 -15.32
CA SER A 57 -17.72 1.68 -15.21
C SER A 57 -17.49 0.82 -16.45
N THR A 58 -17.50 1.41 -17.65
CA THR A 58 -17.21 0.68 -18.88
C THR A 58 -15.76 0.21 -18.93
N GLN A 59 -14.82 1.03 -18.49
CA GLN A 59 -13.41 0.65 -18.38
C GLN A 59 -13.19 -0.37 -17.25
N LEU A 60 -13.91 -0.23 -16.14
CA LEU A 60 -13.81 -1.15 -15.01
C LEU A 60 -14.44 -2.52 -15.28
N ALA A 61 -15.36 -2.62 -16.23
CA ALA A 61 -15.93 -3.89 -16.69
C ALA A 61 -14.88 -4.88 -17.24
N HIS A 62 -13.68 -4.40 -17.61
CA HIS A 62 -12.57 -5.28 -17.99
C HIS A 62 -11.91 -5.98 -16.79
N PHE A 63 -12.13 -5.49 -15.56
CA PHE A 63 -11.53 -6.03 -14.35
C PHE A 63 -12.53 -6.77 -13.46
N THR A 64 -13.83 -6.44 -13.54
CA THR A 64 -14.87 -7.02 -12.69
C THR A 64 -16.15 -7.34 -13.44
N ASP A 65 -16.81 -8.42 -13.01
CA ASP A 65 -18.16 -8.79 -13.42
C ASP A 65 -19.02 -9.04 -12.16
N PRO A 66 -20.11 -8.29 -11.92
CA PRO A 66 -20.63 -7.19 -12.74
C PRO A 66 -19.72 -5.95 -12.77
N PRO A 67 -19.94 -5.02 -13.73
CA PRO A 67 -19.17 -3.77 -13.81
C PRO A 67 -19.25 -2.96 -12.52
N TYR A 68 -18.10 -2.52 -12.02
CA TYR A 68 -18.04 -1.70 -10.81
C TYR A 68 -18.59 -0.29 -11.05
N ALA A 69 -19.49 0.16 -10.18
CA ALA A 69 -20.03 1.51 -10.20
C ALA A 69 -19.21 2.41 -9.27
N CYS A 70 -18.52 3.39 -9.85
CA CYS A 70 -17.73 4.33 -9.06
C CYS A 70 -18.60 5.12 -8.07
N PRO A 71 -18.15 5.30 -6.82
CA PRO A 71 -18.87 6.11 -5.85
C PRO A 71 -18.92 7.58 -6.31
N LYS A 72 -19.99 8.29 -5.89
CA LYS A 72 -20.13 9.74 -6.17
C LYS A 72 -18.99 10.54 -5.52
N GLN A 73 -18.62 10.15 -4.30
CA GLN A 73 -17.48 10.72 -3.59
C GLN A 73 -16.30 9.78 -3.75
N LYS A 74 -15.26 10.27 -4.44
CA LYS A 74 -14.03 9.52 -4.71
C LYS A 74 -13.03 9.74 -3.59
N ILE A 75 -12.19 8.75 -3.34
CA ILE A 75 -11.05 8.91 -2.43
C ILE A 75 -9.99 9.83 -3.07
N GLU A 76 -9.17 10.47 -2.25
CA GLU A 76 -7.92 11.03 -2.78
C GLU A 76 -6.94 9.87 -3.01
N GLU A 77 -6.18 9.89 -4.11
CA GLU A 77 -5.33 8.76 -4.50
C GLU A 77 -4.27 8.45 -3.45
N HIS A 78 -3.76 9.49 -2.79
CA HIS A 78 -2.78 9.36 -1.72
C HIS A 78 -3.39 8.83 -0.40
N ASN A 79 -4.71 8.58 -0.36
CA ASN A 79 -5.45 8.01 0.78
C ASN A 79 -5.77 6.51 0.64
N LEU A 80 -5.35 5.85 -0.45
CA LEU A 80 -5.35 4.38 -0.49
C LEU A 80 -4.58 3.84 0.72
N ASN A 81 -5.15 2.86 1.43
CA ASN A 81 -4.55 2.27 2.64
C ASN A 81 -3.33 1.38 2.35
N TYR A 82 -2.33 1.92 1.67
CA TYR A 82 -1.13 1.22 1.21
C TYR A 82 0.08 1.63 2.07
N PRO A 83 1.05 0.72 2.34
CA PRO A 83 2.19 0.96 3.24
C PRO A 83 3.23 1.98 2.74
N MET A 84 2.87 2.81 1.77
CA MET A 84 3.68 3.88 1.19
C MET A 84 2.82 5.13 1.02
N ILE A 85 3.44 6.30 1.22
CA ILE A 85 2.82 7.60 0.95
C ILE A 85 3.43 8.14 -0.34
N ALA A 86 2.58 8.37 -1.34
CA ALA A 86 2.96 9.01 -2.59
C ALA A 86 2.02 10.19 -2.84
N ILE A 87 2.59 11.39 -2.96
CA ILE A 87 1.86 12.64 -3.22
C ILE A 87 2.31 13.13 -4.59
N ARG A 88 1.36 13.44 -5.47
CA ARG A 88 1.67 13.95 -6.82
C ARG A 88 1.91 15.46 -6.77
N TYR A 89 3.01 15.90 -7.39
CA TYR A 89 3.24 17.32 -7.69
C TYR A 89 2.11 17.84 -8.61
N PRO A 90 1.61 19.09 -8.46
CA PRO A 90 2.15 20.21 -7.69
C PRO A 90 1.63 20.37 -6.26
N MET A 91 1.06 19.34 -5.63
CA MET A 91 0.59 19.46 -4.24
C MET A 91 1.74 19.84 -3.30
N THR A 92 1.61 21.01 -2.68
CA THR A 92 2.56 21.55 -1.69
C THR A 92 2.26 21.04 -0.28
N THR A 93 0.99 20.75 0.00
CA THR A 93 0.52 20.16 1.24
C THR A 93 -0.54 19.12 0.94
N ALA A 94 -0.48 17.97 1.60
CA ALA A 94 -1.46 16.90 1.50
C ALA A 94 -1.47 16.12 2.83
N THR A 95 -2.62 15.55 3.16
CA THR A 95 -2.81 14.76 4.39
C THR A 95 -3.13 13.33 4.00
N ALA A 96 -2.16 12.43 4.15
CA ALA A 96 -2.36 11.01 3.91
C ALA A 96 -2.94 10.31 5.15
N MET A 97 -4.13 9.72 5.01
CA MET A 97 -4.78 8.94 6.05
C MET A 97 -4.57 7.44 5.82
N ARG A 98 -4.21 6.71 6.89
CA ARG A 98 -4.03 5.25 6.87
C ARG A 98 -4.66 4.60 8.08
N THR A 99 -5.08 3.36 7.91
CA THR A 99 -5.62 2.51 8.98
C THR A 99 -4.78 1.25 9.09
N MET A 100 -4.15 1.10 10.25
CA MET A 100 -3.44 -0.13 10.61
C MET A 100 -4.38 -1.03 11.41
N LYS A 101 -4.34 -2.32 11.12
CA LYS A 101 -5.01 -3.36 11.87
C LYS A 101 -3.99 -4.17 12.65
N ASN A 102 -4.22 -4.33 13.95
CA ASN A 102 -3.46 -5.27 14.76
C ASN A 102 -3.92 -6.70 14.47
N VAL A 103 -2.99 -7.55 14.03
CA VAL A 103 -3.18 -8.98 13.79
C VAL A 103 -2.41 -9.85 14.78
N GLY A 104 -1.71 -9.23 15.73
CA GLY A 104 -1.06 -9.89 16.84
C GLY A 104 -1.79 -9.66 18.18
N PRO A 105 -1.12 -9.95 19.30
CA PRO A 105 -1.64 -9.67 20.63
C PRO A 105 -1.92 -8.17 20.84
N PRO A 106 -2.81 -7.81 21.79
CA PRO A 106 -3.02 -6.43 22.18
C PRO A 106 -1.69 -5.75 22.59
N GLY A 107 -1.46 -4.52 22.12
CA GLY A 107 -0.23 -3.80 22.38
C GLY A 107 -0.30 -2.33 22.02
N THR A 108 0.69 -1.57 22.47
CA THR A 108 0.83 -0.13 22.19
C THR A 108 1.99 0.09 21.22
N TYR A 109 1.73 0.82 20.13
CA TYR A 109 2.71 1.12 19.09
C TYR A 109 3.12 2.58 19.13
N LYS A 110 4.38 2.87 18.80
CA LYS A 110 4.92 4.23 18.71
C LYS A 110 5.25 4.54 17.25
N ALA A 111 4.73 5.67 16.75
CA ALA A 111 5.12 6.19 15.45
C ALA A 111 6.48 6.89 15.54
N SER A 112 7.31 6.76 14.52
CA SER A 112 8.58 7.47 14.39
C SER A 112 8.76 7.89 12.94
N LEU A 113 9.11 9.16 12.74
CA LEU A 113 9.36 9.73 11.43
C LEU A 113 10.86 9.91 11.27
N LYS A 114 11.40 9.41 10.16
CA LYS A 114 12.77 9.73 9.71
C LYS A 114 12.64 10.43 8.36
N GLY A 115 13.02 11.69 8.31
CA GLY A 115 13.18 12.41 7.04
C GLY A 115 14.38 11.85 6.28
N GLY A 116 14.31 11.92 4.95
CA GLY A 116 15.46 11.70 4.07
C GLY A 116 16.43 12.87 4.09
#